data_AF-A0A0J9EYL5-F1
#
_entry.id   AF-A0A0J9EYL5-F1
#
_cell.length_a   1.000
_cell.length_b   1.000
_cell.length_c   1.000
_cell.angle_alpha   90.00
_cell.angle_beta   90.00
_cell.angle_gamma   90.00
#
_symmetry.space_group_name_H-M   'P 1'
#
loop_
_entity.id
_entity.type
_entity.pdbx_description
1 polymer ?
#
loop_
_entity_poly.entity_id
_entity_poly.type
_entity_poly.pdbx_seq_one_letter_code
_entity_poly.pdbx_strand_id
1 'polypeptide(L)'
;MSVSLNEAKNALDNIINKARVHFYKPIQVAEILYHHRVFDDLTLADINTYRTASKRWRDVICKRFLGRITNSSSRYQDNLFEQNATPPEVLMLLGEENKNKSGIVEAYIYRKFIERYSQMTSGLAYCMKSDIENFELTEFIGQFQNNPGLKRSIDKIYEIVVYALFKVLIEELNVTVKVEL
;
A
#
# COMPACT_ATOMS: atom_id res chain seq x y z
N MET A 1 -7.94 4.14 -29.20
CA MET A 1 -6.64 4.86 -29.12
C MET A 1 -5.69 3.95 -28.36
N SER A 2 -4.53 3.65 -28.93
CA SER A 2 -3.51 2.83 -28.26
C SER A 2 -2.88 3.62 -27.12
N VAL A 3 -2.89 3.08 -25.89
CA VAL A 3 -2.23 3.68 -24.74
C VAL A 3 -0.73 3.84 -25.04
N SER A 4 -0.15 4.98 -24.71
CA SER A 4 1.28 5.26 -24.83
C SER A 4 2.03 4.81 -23.58
N LEU A 5 3.34 4.58 -23.70
CA LEU A 5 4.18 4.24 -22.54
C LEU A 5 4.14 5.31 -21.44
N ASN A 6 4.03 6.60 -21.81
CA ASN A 6 3.91 7.68 -20.83
C ASN A 6 2.58 7.63 -20.08
N GLU A 7 1.47 7.33 -20.76
CA GLU A 7 0.18 7.13 -20.11
C GLU A 7 0.21 5.92 -19.18
N ALA A 8 0.86 4.84 -19.58
CA ALA A 8 1.04 3.65 -18.73
C ALA A 8 1.87 3.97 -17.46
N LYS A 9 2.95 4.75 -17.59
CA LYS A 9 3.75 5.23 -16.45
C LYS A 9 2.93 6.13 -15.52
N ASN A 10 2.15 7.06 -16.09
CA ASN A 10 1.26 7.93 -15.32
C ASN A 10 0.17 7.14 -14.58
N ALA A 11 -0.38 6.10 -15.23
CA ALA A 11 -1.36 5.20 -14.61
C ALA A 11 -0.76 4.45 -13.41
N LEU A 12 0.48 3.95 -13.53
CA LEU A 12 1.22 3.35 -12.42
C LEU A 12 1.47 4.36 -11.29
N ASP A 13 1.95 5.57 -11.62
CA ASP A 13 2.19 6.63 -10.64
C ASP A 13 0.91 7.01 -9.90
N ASN A 14 -0.24 7.05 -10.59
CA ASN A 14 -1.53 7.28 -9.96
C ASN A 14 -1.87 6.20 -8.93
N ILE A 15 -1.60 4.92 -9.22
CA ILE A 15 -1.81 3.82 -8.27
C ILE A 15 -0.83 3.92 -7.09
N ILE A 16 0.43 4.23 -7.34
CA ILE A 16 1.46 4.43 -6.32
C ILE A 16 1.08 5.60 -5.41
N ASN A 17 0.72 6.75 -5.95
CA ASN A 17 0.32 7.93 -5.19
C ASN A 17 -0.98 7.71 -4.42
N LYS A 18 -1.85 6.83 -4.93
CA LYS A 18 -3.09 6.47 -4.26
C LYS A 18 -2.93 5.40 -3.16
N ALA A 19 -1.81 4.68 -3.15
CA ALA A 19 -1.61 3.57 -2.23
C ALA A 19 -1.38 4.04 -0.78
N ARG A 20 -1.97 3.31 0.16
CA ARG A 20 -1.67 3.43 1.60
C ARG A 20 -0.28 2.88 1.92
N VAL A 21 0.17 3.04 3.16
CA VAL A 21 1.51 2.63 3.63
C VAL A 21 1.85 1.16 3.31
N HIS A 22 0.87 0.25 3.29
CA HIS A 22 1.08 -1.18 2.98
C HIS A 22 1.31 -1.50 1.51
N PHE A 23 1.04 -0.57 0.59
CA PHE A 23 1.42 -0.74 -0.82
C PHE A 23 0.86 -1.99 -1.54
N TYR A 24 -0.22 -2.60 -1.03
CA TYR A 24 -0.77 -3.86 -1.56
C TYR A 24 -0.97 -3.87 -3.07
N LYS A 25 -1.64 -2.85 -3.63
CA LYS A 25 -1.94 -2.78 -5.06
C LYS A 25 -0.69 -2.57 -5.93
N PRO A 26 0.21 -1.60 -5.63
CA PRO A 26 1.46 -1.49 -6.37
C PRO A 26 2.33 -2.74 -6.28
N ILE A 27 2.44 -3.39 -5.11
CA ILE A 27 3.20 -4.65 -4.97
C ILE A 27 2.59 -5.73 -5.88
N GLN A 28 1.26 -5.81 -5.97
CA GLN A 28 0.62 -6.74 -6.91
C GLN A 28 1.03 -6.49 -8.37
N VAL A 29 1.16 -5.22 -8.79
CA VAL A 29 1.69 -4.88 -10.12
C VAL A 29 3.13 -5.34 -10.27
N ALA A 30 4.00 -5.04 -9.29
CA ALA A 30 5.39 -5.48 -9.32
C ALA A 30 5.50 -7.00 -9.47
N GLU A 31 4.71 -7.77 -8.72
CA GLU A 31 4.75 -9.24 -8.79
C GLU A 31 4.22 -9.79 -10.12
N ILE A 32 3.20 -9.16 -10.74
CA ILE A 32 2.77 -9.53 -12.10
C ILE A 32 3.92 -9.33 -13.09
N LEU A 33 4.62 -8.19 -13.01
CA LEU A 33 5.72 -7.87 -13.92
C LEU A 33 6.95 -8.74 -13.68
N TYR A 34 7.24 -9.10 -12.44
CA TYR A 34 8.30 -10.03 -12.05
C TYR A 34 8.05 -11.41 -12.64
N HIS A 35 6.83 -11.93 -12.48
CA HIS A 35 6.47 -13.24 -13.03
C HIS A 35 6.57 -13.27 -14.55
N HIS A 36 6.03 -12.25 -15.22
CA HIS A 36 6.17 -12.07 -16.66
C HIS A 36 7.64 -12.03 -17.11
N ARG A 37 8.51 -11.35 -16.38
CA ARG A 37 9.93 -11.18 -16.78
C ARG A 37 10.79 -12.41 -16.50
N VAL A 38 10.57 -13.09 -15.38
CA VAL A 38 11.49 -14.13 -14.87
C VAL A 38 11.02 -15.54 -15.22
N PHE A 39 9.71 -15.81 -15.14
CA PHE A 39 9.17 -17.14 -15.38
C PHE A 39 8.49 -17.26 -16.74
N ASP A 40 8.04 -16.14 -17.31
CA ASP A 40 7.27 -16.10 -18.56
C ASP A 40 6.04 -17.04 -18.50
N ASP A 41 5.44 -17.15 -17.31
CA ASP A 41 4.39 -18.11 -16.94
C ASP A 41 2.96 -17.54 -17.09
N LEU A 42 2.84 -16.33 -17.64
CA LEU A 42 1.58 -15.61 -17.80
C LEU A 42 1.56 -14.76 -19.07
N THR A 43 0.35 -14.42 -19.51
CA THR A 43 0.13 -13.53 -20.66
C THR A 43 -0.51 -12.24 -20.18
N LEU A 44 0.21 -11.11 -20.27
CA LEU A 44 -0.28 -9.81 -19.76
C LEU A 44 -1.59 -9.35 -20.42
N ALA A 45 -1.81 -9.73 -21.68
CA ALA A 45 -3.05 -9.46 -22.42
C ALA A 45 -4.27 -10.25 -21.89
N ASP A 46 -4.05 -11.41 -21.25
CA ASP A 46 -5.12 -12.23 -20.68
C ASP A 46 -5.09 -12.17 -19.14
N ILE A 47 -5.99 -11.34 -18.61
CA ILE A 47 -6.19 -11.15 -17.18
C ILE A 47 -6.40 -12.45 -16.41
N ASN A 48 -7.00 -13.47 -17.02
CA ASN A 48 -7.31 -14.72 -16.33
C ASN A 48 -6.05 -15.49 -15.92
N THR A 49 -4.94 -15.29 -16.64
CA THR A 49 -3.65 -15.94 -16.33
C THR A 49 -3.06 -15.45 -15.00
N TYR A 50 -3.35 -14.21 -14.57
CA TYR A 50 -2.72 -13.62 -13.38
C TYR A 50 -3.67 -13.01 -12.34
N ARG A 51 -4.96 -12.81 -12.64
CA ARG A 51 -5.92 -12.14 -11.71
C ARG A 51 -5.93 -12.73 -10.30
N THR A 52 -5.98 -14.05 -10.21
CA THR A 52 -6.05 -14.76 -8.93
C THR A 52 -4.64 -15.06 -8.39
N ALA A 53 -3.72 -15.46 -9.26
CA ALA A 53 -2.36 -15.81 -8.88
C ALA A 53 -1.59 -14.60 -8.30
N SER A 54 -1.73 -13.42 -8.92
CA SER A 54 -1.08 -12.18 -8.48
C SER A 54 -1.43 -11.75 -7.05
N LYS A 55 -2.64 -12.10 -6.56
CA LYS A 55 -3.02 -11.86 -5.17
C LYS A 55 -2.16 -12.69 -4.22
N ARG A 56 -1.92 -13.97 -4.57
CA ARG A 56 -1.07 -14.87 -3.79
C ARG A 56 0.39 -14.42 -3.81
N TRP A 57 0.92 -14.03 -4.98
CA TRP A 57 2.29 -13.52 -5.09
C TRP A 57 2.49 -12.27 -4.23
N ARG A 58 1.58 -11.29 -4.35
CA ARG A 58 1.56 -10.12 -3.48
C ARG A 58 1.51 -10.51 -2.00
N ASP A 59 0.64 -11.44 -1.62
CA ASP A 59 0.46 -11.84 -0.21
C ASP A 59 1.72 -12.47 0.38
N VAL A 60 2.48 -13.24 -0.41
CA VAL A 60 3.80 -13.77 0.00
C VAL A 60 4.76 -12.62 0.33
N ILE A 61 4.87 -11.63 -0.55
CA ILE A 61 5.74 -10.47 -0.34
C ILE A 61 5.27 -9.63 0.84
N CYS A 62 3.97 -9.31 0.92
CA CYS A 62 3.43 -8.50 1.99
C CYS A 62 3.55 -9.17 3.36
N LYS A 63 3.36 -10.49 3.44
CA LYS A 63 3.61 -11.22 4.68
C LYS A 63 5.07 -11.11 5.11
N ARG A 64 6.01 -11.19 4.17
CA ARG A 64 7.45 -11.05 4.43
C ARG A 64 7.84 -9.63 4.88
N PHE A 65 7.31 -8.59 4.23
CA PHE A 65 7.69 -7.20 4.49
C PHE A 65 6.90 -6.52 5.61
N LEU A 66 5.63 -6.90 5.79
CA LEU A 66 4.69 -6.21 6.67
C LEU A 66 4.19 -7.10 7.82
N GLY A 67 4.51 -8.40 7.81
CA GLY A 67 3.96 -9.38 8.76
C GLY A 67 2.46 -9.68 8.56
N ARG A 68 1.83 -9.10 7.52
CA ARG A 68 0.39 -9.22 7.26
C ARG A 68 0.05 -9.19 5.78
N ILE A 69 -1.15 -9.67 5.47
CA ILE A 69 -1.75 -9.64 4.13
C ILE A 69 -2.95 -8.68 4.09
N THR A 70 -3.50 -8.46 2.89
CA THR A 70 -4.71 -7.66 2.74
C THR A 70 -5.95 -8.42 3.20
N ASN A 71 -6.83 -7.75 3.94
CA ASN A 71 -8.16 -8.25 4.32
C ASN A 71 -9.26 -7.64 3.43
N SER A 72 -8.89 -6.88 2.40
CA SER A 72 -9.88 -6.28 1.48
C SER A 72 -10.54 -7.33 0.62
N SER A 73 -11.80 -7.08 0.21
CA SER A 73 -12.54 -8.00 -0.66
C SER A 73 -11.84 -8.24 -1.99
N SER A 74 -12.05 -9.41 -2.58
CA SER A 74 -11.50 -9.74 -3.90
C SER A 74 -11.90 -8.73 -4.97
N ARG A 75 -13.15 -8.21 -4.90
CA ARG A 75 -13.65 -7.14 -5.77
C ARG A 75 -12.78 -5.89 -5.67
N TYR A 76 -12.53 -5.38 -4.45
CA TYR A 76 -11.72 -4.19 -4.25
C TYR A 76 -10.27 -4.33 -4.74
N GLN A 77 -9.71 -5.54 -4.58
CA GLN A 77 -8.37 -5.84 -5.10
C GLN A 77 -8.36 -5.82 -6.63
N ASP A 78 -9.40 -6.37 -7.27
CA ASP A 78 -9.55 -6.43 -8.73
C ASP A 78 -9.77 -5.07 -9.39
N ASN A 79 -10.17 -4.02 -8.64
CA ASN A 79 -10.17 -2.65 -9.15
C ASN A 79 -8.80 -2.19 -9.68
N LEU A 80 -7.71 -2.93 -9.40
CA LEU A 80 -6.42 -2.72 -10.04
C LEU A 80 -6.48 -2.82 -11.56
N PHE A 81 -7.39 -3.64 -12.10
CA PHE A 81 -7.50 -3.91 -13.53
C PHE A 81 -8.61 -3.10 -14.22
N GLU A 82 -9.22 -2.15 -13.49
CA GLU A 82 -10.16 -1.20 -14.07
C GLU A 82 -9.45 -0.20 -14.99
N GLN A 83 -10.20 0.38 -15.94
CA GLN A 83 -9.69 1.29 -16.97
C GLN A 83 -8.97 2.54 -16.41
N ASN A 84 -9.28 2.96 -15.19
CA ASN A 84 -8.66 4.10 -14.50
C ASN A 84 -7.43 3.73 -13.66
N ALA A 85 -7.00 2.47 -13.71
CA ALA A 85 -5.92 1.89 -12.91
C ALA A 85 -4.84 1.30 -13.82
N THR A 86 -4.58 0.00 -13.74
CA THR A 86 -3.60 -0.71 -14.59
C THR A 86 -4.30 -1.87 -15.30
N PRO A 87 -5.16 -1.60 -16.29
CA PRO A 87 -5.77 -2.64 -17.11
C PRO A 87 -4.72 -3.38 -17.96
N PRO A 88 -5.07 -4.52 -18.59
CA PRO A 88 -4.16 -5.31 -19.41
C PRO A 88 -3.34 -4.50 -20.43
N GLU A 89 -3.94 -3.54 -21.13
CA GLU A 89 -3.20 -2.70 -22.09
C GLU A 89 -2.10 -1.85 -21.45
N VAL A 90 -2.29 -1.39 -20.21
CA VAL A 90 -1.27 -0.65 -19.44
C VAL A 90 -0.19 -1.62 -18.97
N LEU A 91 -0.59 -2.79 -18.45
CA LEU A 91 0.36 -3.79 -17.96
C LEU A 91 1.26 -4.31 -19.07
N MET A 92 0.76 -4.50 -20.28
CA MET A 92 1.57 -4.89 -21.44
C MET A 92 2.71 -3.89 -21.70
N LEU A 93 2.41 -2.60 -21.75
CA LEU A 93 3.43 -1.56 -21.99
C LEU A 93 4.47 -1.48 -20.86
N LEU A 94 4.00 -1.57 -19.61
CA LEU A 94 4.89 -1.62 -18.45
C LEU A 94 5.74 -2.90 -18.45
N GLY A 95 5.17 -4.04 -18.86
CA GLY A 95 5.83 -5.33 -18.94
C GLY A 95 6.95 -5.37 -19.98
N GLU A 96 6.71 -4.80 -21.16
CA GLU A 96 7.73 -4.64 -22.19
C GLU A 96 8.89 -3.75 -21.72
N GLU A 97 8.59 -2.56 -21.19
CA GLU A 97 9.61 -1.67 -20.61
C GLU A 97 10.39 -2.36 -19.48
N ASN A 98 9.68 -3.14 -18.65
CA ASN A 98 10.27 -3.87 -17.54
C ASN A 98 11.20 -5.01 -18.01
N LYS A 99 10.82 -5.78 -19.05
CA LYS A 99 11.69 -6.78 -19.66
C LYS A 99 12.91 -6.12 -20.32
N ASN A 100 12.69 -5.11 -21.15
CA ASN A 100 13.74 -4.40 -21.90
C ASN A 100 14.80 -3.75 -21.01
N LYS A 101 14.41 -3.33 -19.80
CA LYS A 101 15.31 -2.66 -18.84
C LYS A 101 15.55 -3.50 -17.58
N SER A 102 15.45 -4.83 -17.69
CA SER A 102 15.85 -5.78 -16.63
C SER A 102 15.23 -5.52 -15.25
N GLY A 103 13.91 -5.30 -15.19
CA GLY A 103 13.17 -5.15 -13.94
C GLY A 103 13.02 -3.70 -13.45
N ILE A 104 13.20 -2.71 -14.33
CA ILE A 104 13.18 -1.29 -13.91
C ILE A 104 11.85 -0.85 -13.26
N VAL A 105 10.72 -1.40 -13.70
CA VAL A 105 9.40 -1.01 -13.20
C VAL A 105 9.16 -1.63 -11.82
N GLU A 106 9.54 -2.90 -11.63
CA GLU A 106 9.53 -3.57 -10.33
C GLU A 106 10.38 -2.79 -9.31
N ALA A 107 11.63 -2.46 -9.70
CA ALA A 107 12.56 -1.73 -8.86
C ALA A 107 12.01 -0.33 -8.49
N TYR A 108 11.36 0.34 -9.43
CA TYR A 108 10.69 1.62 -9.18
C TYR A 108 9.59 1.50 -8.12
N ILE A 109 8.72 0.50 -8.24
CA ILE A 109 7.63 0.26 -7.28
C ILE A 109 8.21 -0.03 -5.89
N TYR A 110 9.20 -0.91 -5.79
CA TYR A 110 9.81 -1.26 -4.50
C TYR A 110 10.59 -0.10 -3.88
N ARG A 111 11.25 0.73 -4.69
CA ARG A 111 11.85 1.98 -4.20
C ARG A 111 10.79 2.91 -3.59
N LYS A 112 9.67 3.11 -4.28
CA LYS A 112 8.55 3.94 -3.79
C LYS A 112 7.91 3.35 -2.52
N PHE A 113 7.88 2.03 -2.39
CA PHE A 113 7.44 1.36 -1.17
C PHE A 113 8.38 1.66 0.00
N ILE A 114 9.70 1.48 -0.17
CA ILE A 114 10.70 1.75 0.88
C ILE A 114 10.67 3.22 1.31
N GLU A 115 10.60 4.15 0.34
CA GLU A 115 10.46 5.59 0.61
C GLU A 115 9.24 5.89 1.49
N ARG A 116 8.08 5.27 1.22
CA ARG A 116 6.86 5.49 2.02
C ARG A 116 6.90 4.77 3.37
N TYR A 117 7.39 3.54 3.39
CA TYR A 117 7.41 2.72 4.60
C TYR A 117 8.39 3.29 5.63
N SER A 118 9.55 3.79 5.19
CA SER A 118 10.52 4.44 6.08
C SER A 118 9.98 5.70 6.77
N GLN A 119 9.03 6.41 6.16
CA GLN A 119 8.35 7.54 6.81
C GLN A 119 7.52 7.10 8.01
N MET A 120 6.95 5.89 8.02
CA MET A 120 6.23 5.37 9.19
C MET A 120 7.13 5.21 10.41
N THR A 121 8.42 4.94 10.18
CA THR A 121 9.43 4.84 11.25
C THR A 121 9.56 6.15 12.02
N SER A 122 9.29 7.32 11.40
CA SER A 122 9.36 8.60 12.13
C SER A 122 8.27 8.70 13.20
N GLY A 123 7.02 8.31 12.86
CA GLY A 123 5.91 8.32 13.81
C GLY A 123 6.12 7.34 14.96
N LEU A 124 6.62 6.14 14.66
CA LEU A 124 6.99 5.17 15.70
C LEU A 124 8.13 5.69 16.58
N ALA A 125 9.17 6.26 15.97
CA ALA A 125 10.30 6.82 16.69
C ALA A 125 9.88 7.99 17.60
N TYR A 126 8.90 8.79 17.19
CA TYR A 126 8.30 9.82 18.04
C TYR A 126 7.68 9.18 19.29
N CYS A 127 6.76 8.21 19.12
CA CYS A 127 6.16 7.49 20.24
C CYS A 127 7.17 6.80 21.15
N MET A 128 8.28 6.30 20.63
CA MET A 128 9.31 5.62 21.43
C MET A 128 10.26 6.56 22.16
N LYS A 129 10.45 7.78 21.66
CA LYS A 129 11.32 8.79 22.27
C LYS A 129 10.58 9.70 23.23
N SER A 130 9.27 9.82 23.04
CA SER A 130 8.44 10.67 23.87
C SER A 130 8.02 9.98 25.17
N ASP A 131 7.80 10.79 26.19
CA ASP A 131 7.24 10.44 27.49
C ASP A 131 6.07 11.38 27.82
N ILE A 132 5.57 11.30 29.05
CA ILE A 132 4.42 12.11 29.49
C ILE A 132 4.66 13.63 29.45
N GLU A 133 5.92 14.07 29.55
CA GLU A 133 6.27 15.49 29.65
C GLU A 133 6.51 16.13 28.27
N ASN A 134 6.78 15.32 27.24
CA ASN A 134 7.22 15.83 25.94
C ASN A 134 6.42 15.29 24.74
N PHE A 135 5.39 14.46 24.95
CA PHE A 135 4.52 14.00 23.88
C PHE A 135 3.50 15.09 23.51
N GLU A 136 3.61 15.62 22.29
CA GLU A 136 2.68 16.59 21.72
C GLU A 136 1.78 15.94 20.67
N LEU A 137 0.49 15.79 20.99
CA LEU A 137 -0.47 15.12 20.11
C LEU A 137 -0.59 15.81 18.74
N THR A 138 -0.54 17.14 18.73
CA THR A 138 -0.64 17.93 17.50
C THR A 138 0.57 17.71 16.58
N GLU A 139 1.77 17.60 17.17
CA GLU A 139 2.99 17.28 16.43
C GLU A 139 2.92 15.85 15.88
N PHE A 140 2.54 14.88 16.70
CA PHE A 140 2.38 13.48 16.28
C PHE A 140 1.42 13.36 15.09
N ILE A 141 0.21 13.93 15.18
CA ILE A 141 -0.77 13.94 14.08
C ILE A 141 -0.20 14.68 12.87
N GLY A 142 0.50 15.79 13.10
CA GLY A 142 1.16 16.59 12.06
C GLY A 142 2.12 15.77 11.19
N GLN A 143 2.83 14.79 11.76
CA GLN A 143 3.71 13.91 10.99
C GLN A 143 2.98 13.09 9.91
N PHE A 144 1.70 12.76 10.14
CA PHE A 144 0.89 12.03 9.17
C PHE A 144 0.13 12.96 8.23
N GLN A 145 -0.33 14.11 8.74
CA GLN A 145 -1.09 15.09 7.96
C GLN A 145 -0.22 15.79 6.90
N ASN A 146 0.99 16.17 7.29
CA ASN A 146 1.89 16.97 6.45
C ASN A 146 2.76 16.11 5.53
N ASN A 147 2.80 14.80 5.74
CA ASN A 147 3.54 13.88 4.89
C ASN A 147 2.63 13.25 3.82
N PRO A 148 2.79 13.58 2.53
CA PRO A 148 1.94 13.06 1.46
C PRO A 148 1.88 11.52 1.41
N GLY A 149 2.97 10.84 1.79
CA GLY A 149 3.04 9.38 1.82
C GLY A 149 2.19 8.75 2.93
N LEU A 150 1.92 9.49 4.00
CA LEU A 150 1.20 9.01 5.18
C LEU A 150 -0.22 9.58 5.31
N LYS A 151 -0.53 10.68 4.60
CA LYS A 151 -1.82 11.39 4.68
C LYS A 151 -3.06 10.50 4.53
N ARG A 152 -2.99 9.44 3.72
CA ARG A 152 -4.10 8.48 3.52
C ARG A 152 -4.29 7.48 4.67
N SER A 153 -3.40 7.50 5.65
CA SER A 153 -3.44 6.66 6.85
C SER A 153 -3.84 7.49 8.08
N ILE A 154 -4.13 8.78 7.92
CA ILE A 154 -4.47 9.69 9.03
C ILE A 154 -5.70 9.22 9.81
N ASP A 155 -6.73 8.71 9.13
CA ASP A 155 -7.93 8.18 9.77
C ASP A 155 -7.59 7.07 10.78
N LYS A 156 -6.60 6.22 10.45
CA LYS A 156 -6.14 5.17 11.36
C LYS A 156 -5.36 5.71 12.55
N ILE A 157 -4.66 6.83 12.38
CA ILE A 157 -3.99 7.49 13.50
C ILE A 157 -5.02 8.11 14.44
N TYR A 158 -6.06 8.77 13.91
CA TYR A 158 -7.18 9.23 14.73
C TYR A 158 -7.87 8.09 15.48
N GLU A 159 -8.16 6.96 14.81
CA GLU A 159 -8.72 5.77 15.47
C GLU A 159 -7.83 5.30 16.64
N ILE A 160 -6.52 5.23 16.44
CA ILE A 160 -5.56 4.82 17.48
C ILE A 160 -5.55 5.80 18.65
N VAL A 161 -5.51 7.10 18.38
CA VAL A 161 -5.50 8.16 19.40
C VAL A 161 -6.79 8.13 20.23
N VAL A 162 -7.94 8.10 19.56
CA VAL A 162 -9.24 8.04 20.24
C VAL A 162 -9.36 6.76 21.06
N TYR A 163 -8.95 5.62 20.51
CA TYR A 163 -8.94 4.36 21.24
C TYR A 163 -8.03 4.42 22.48
N ALA A 164 -6.81 4.96 22.35
CA ALA A 164 -5.87 5.09 23.46
C ALA A 164 -6.44 5.99 24.58
N LEU A 165 -7.00 7.14 24.23
CA LEU A 165 -7.64 8.03 25.20
C LEU A 165 -8.82 7.36 25.90
N PHE A 166 -9.70 6.72 25.13
CA PHE A 166 -10.88 6.05 25.68
C PHE A 166 -10.49 4.88 26.59
N LYS A 167 -9.46 4.12 26.21
CA LYS A 167 -8.93 3.02 27.02
C LYS A 167 -8.43 3.52 28.37
N VAL A 168 -7.63 4.59 28.39
CA VAL A 168 -7.12 5.19 29.64
C VAL A 168 -8.29 5.65 30.52
N LEU A 169 -9.29 6.34 29.96
CA LEU A 169 -10.46 6.78 30.73
C LEU A 169 -11.24 5.61 31.35
N ILE A 170 -11.43 4.51 30.61
CA ILE A 170 -12.10 3.31 31.13
C ILE A 170 -11.32 2.69 32.28
N GLU A 171 -9.99 2.57 32.13
CA GLU A 171 -9.10 1.99 33.13
C GLU A 171 -9.07 2.85 34.42
N GLU A 172 -8.92 4.16 34.29
CA GLU A 172 -8.86 5.09 35.43
C GLU A 172 -10.20 5.23 36.16
N LEU A 173 -11.32 5.21 35.43
CA LEU A 173 -12.66 5.27 36.03
C LEU A 173 -13.12 3.90 36.55
N ASN A 174 -12.37 2.82 36.27
CA ASN A 174 -12.73 1.44 36.59
C ASN A 174 -14.14 1.04 36.08
N VAL A 175 -14.50 1.55 34.90
CA VAL A 175 -15.82 1.37 34.28
C VAL A 175 -15.76 0.19 33.31
N THR A 176 -16.79 -0.64 33.28
CA THR A 176 -16.95 -1.66 32.22
C THR A 176 -18.03 -1.22 31.25
N VAL A 177 -17.66 -1.00 29.99
CA VAL A 177 -18.62 -0.66 28.92
C VAL A 177 -19.15 -1.95 28.30
N LYS A 178 -20.47 -2.19 28.41
CA LYS A 178 -21.16 -3.21 27.62
C LYS A 178 -21.81 -2.56 26.40
N VAL A 179 -21.58 -3.16 25.23
CA VAL A 179 -22.28 -2.80 23.99
C VAL A 179 -23.30 -3.89 23.71
N GLU A 180 -24.58 -3.52 23.67
CA GLU A 180 -25.66 -4.39 23.19
C GLU A 180 -25.98 -4.01 21.74
N LEU A 181 -26.13 -5.02 20.88
CA LEU A 181 -26.41 -4.90 19.45
C LEU A 181 -27.91 -5.09 19.17
#